data_AF-A0A7J8HNV7-F1
#
_entry.id   AF-A0A7J8HNV7-F1
#
_cell.length_a   1.000
_cell.length_b   1.000
_cell.length_c   1.000
_cell.angle_alpha   90.00
_cell.angle_beta   90.00
_cell.angle_gamma   90.00
#
_symmetry.space_group_name_H-M   'P 1'
#
loop_
_entity.id
_entity.type
_entity.pdbx_description
1 polymer ?
#
loop_
_entity_poly.entity_id
_entity_poly.type
_entity_poly.pdbx_seq_one_letter_code
_entity_poly.pdbx_strand_id
1 'polypeptide(L)'
;MFPELNNLLNATPDKVDQGKLTLLCDAKTDGSFLVHHFLSFYLKANCKVCFVALIQSFSHYNIVGQKLGVSLTTARERGQLVFFEGLRSSVDVFFRAKGEPHPLQFLRSVSLQPSAEAHTW
;
A
#
# COMPACT_ATOMS: atom_id res chain seq x y z
N MET A 1 -3.43 16.86 10.15
CA MET A 1 -3.79 16.74 8.72
C MET A 1 -3.42 18.06 8.08
N PHE A 2 -2.74 18.05 6.94
CA PHE A 2 -2.31 19.26 6.24
C PHE A 2 -3.42 19.69 5.27
N PRO A 3 -4.23 20.72 5.58
CA PRO A 3 -5.34 21.14 4.72
C PRO A 3 -4.84 21.65 3.35
N GLU A 4 -3.64 22.22 3.32
CA GLU A 4 -2.99 22.70 2.10
C GLU A 4 -2.70 21.55 1.13
N LEU A 5 -2.40 20.37 1.66
CA LEU A 5 -2.14 19.17 0.85
C LEU A 5 -3.41 18.65 0.18
N ASN A 6 -4.58 18.75 0.84
CA ASN A 6 -5.87 18.39 0.22
C ASN A 6 -6.15 19.27 -0.99
N ASN A 7 -5.90 20.57 -0.86
CA ASN A 7 -6.06 21.53 -1.94
C ASN A 7 -5.09 21.23 -3.09
N LEU A 8 -3.83 20.93 -2.77
CA LEU A 8 -2.82 20.56 -3.77
C LEU A 8 -3.18 19.26 -4.52
N LEU A 9 -3.80 18.30 -3.83
CA LEU A 9 -4.19 17.01 -4.39
C LEU A 9 -5.58 17.04 -5.06
N ASN A 10 -6.27 18.19 -5.04
CA ASN A 10 -7.69 18.34 -5.41
C ASN A 10 -8.58 17.27 -4.74
N ALA A 11 -8.27 16.91 -3.50
CA ALA A 11 -8.97 15.87 -2.75
C ALA A 11 -9.90 16.54 -1.74
N THR A 12 -11.21 16.28 -1.85
CA THR A 12 -12.20 16.74 -0.86
C THR A 12 -12.87 15.54 -0.21
N PRO A 13 -13.09 15.54 1.12
CA PRO A 13 -13.77 14.42 1.79
C PRO A 13 -15.16 14.14 1.21
N ASP A 14 -15.80 15.17 0.65
CA ASP A 14 -17.17 15.12 0.13
C ASP A 14 -17.28 14.55 -1.30
N LYS A 15 -16.17 14.51 -2.05
CA LYS A 15 -16.10 13.93 -3.40
C LYS A 15 -14.81 13.14 -3.57
N VAL A 16 -14.94 11.81 -3.49
CA VAL A 16 -13.89 10.88 -3.88
C VAL A 16 -14.12 10.46 -5.33
N ASP A 17 -13.21 10.87 -6.22
CA ASP A 17 -13.26 10.50 -7.64
C ASP A 17 -13.02 9.00 -7.81
N GLN A 18 -13.99 8.29 -8.39
CA GLN A 18 -13.85 6.87 -8.69
C GLN A 18 -12.88 6.63 -9.86
N GLY A 19 -12.11 5.54 -9.80
CA GLY A 19 -11.19 5.14 -10.87
C GLY A 19 -9.87 5.93 -10.92
N LYS A 20 -9.63 6.83 -9.97
CA LYS A 20 -8.37 7.57 -9.88
C LYS A 20 -7.25 6.69 -9.31
N LEU A 21 -6.14 6.60 -10.04
CA LEU A 21 -4.88 6.02 -9.56
C LEU A 21 -3.91 7.14 -9.18
N THR A 22 -3.41 7.12 -7.95
CA THR A 22 -2.36 8.03 -7.49
C THR A 22 -1.10 7.23 -7.24
N LEU A 23 -0.04 7.51 -8.00
CA LEU A 23 1.29 6.94 -7.78
C LEU A 23 2.09 7.87 -6.87
N LEU A 24 2.61 7.33 -5.77
CA LEU A 24 3.53 8.03 -4.87
C LEU A 24 4.94 7.51 -5.09
N CYS A 25 5.83 8.41 -5.47
CA CYS A 25 7.26 8.12 -5.64
C CYS A 25 8.06 9.04 -4.73
N ASP A 26 9.09 8.47 -4.12
CA ASP A 26 10.04 9.19 -3.30
C ASP A 26 11.43 8.65 -3.58
N ALA A 27 12.44 9.49 -3.40
CA ALA A 27 13.82 9.18 -3.75
C ALA A 27 14.82 9.61 -2.67
N LYS A 28 14.71 10.86 -2.20
CA LYS A 28 15.69 11.46 -1.26
C LYS A 28 15.10 11.81 0.09
N THR A 29 13.77 11.84 0.18
CA THR A 29 13.04 12.22 1.39
C THR A 29 12.30 10.99 1.90
N ASP A 30 11.40 11.15 2.88
CA ASP A 30 10.45 10.11 3.25
C ASP A 30 9.03 10.63 2.96
N GLY A 31 8.39 10.06 1.95
CA GLY A 31 7.05 10.35 1.46
C GLY A 31 5.98 9.49 2.13
N SER A 32 6.34 8.63 3.09
CA SER A 32 5.40 7.79 3.84
C SER A 32 4.30 8.59 4.55
N PHE A 33 4.58 9.85 4.91
CA PHE A 33 3.60 10.77 5.48
C PHE A 33 2.36 10.96 4.57
N LEU A 34 2.53 10.87 3.25
CA LEU A 34 1.42 10.96 2.29
C LEU A 34 0.51 9.74 2.39
N VAL A 35 1.06 8.55 2.63
CA VAL A 35 0.27 7.33 2.86
C VAL A 35 -0.58 7.49 4.12
N HIS A 36 0.02 7.98 5.21
CA HIS A 36 -0.70 8.28 6.45
C HIS A 36 -1.79 9.34 6.26
N HIS A 37 -1.51 10.36 5.43
CA HIS A 37 -2.45 11.39 5.07
C HIS A 37 -3.67 10.81 4.33
N PHE A 38 -3.48 10.06 3.24
CA PHE A 38 -4.57 9.44 2.50
C PHE A 38 -5.39 8.48 3.35
N LEU A 39 -4.73 7.63 4.14
CA LEU A 39 -5.43 6.70 5.02
C LEU A 39 -6.33 7.45 6.01
N SER A 40 -5.82 8.50 6.65
CA SER A 40 -6.60 9.30 7.58
C SER A 40 -7.70 10.10 6.89
N PHE A 41 -7.43 10.63 5.69
CA PHE A 41 -8.38 11.36 4.86
C PHE A 41 -9.61 10.49 4.53
N TYR A 42 -9.40 9.30 3.97
CA TYR A 42 -10.49 8.43 3.55
C TYR A 42 -11.29 7.87 4.73
N LEU A 43 -10.64 7.55 5.84
CA LEU A 43 -11.34 7.11 7.06
C LEU A 43 -12.20 8.23 7.66
N LYS A 44 -11.74 9.48 7.65
CA LYS A 44 -12.54 10.63 8.10
C LYS A 44 -13.70 10.94 7.16
N ALA A 45 -13.52 10.70 5.86
CA ALA A 45 -14.59 10.76 4.87
C ALA A 45 -15.57 9.58 4.95
N ASN A 46 -15.45 8.71 5.97
CA ASN A 46 -16.29 7.52 6.19
C ASN A 46 -16.31 6.55 4.97
N CYS A 47 -15.23 6.55 4.19
CA CYS A 47 -15.07 5.63 3.06
C CYS A 47 -14.68 4.24 3.56
N LYS A 48 -15.09 3.19 2.84
CA LYS A 48 -14.52 1.85 3.07
C LYS A 48 -13.10 1.81 2.53
N VAL A 49 -12.16 1.37 3.36
CA VAL A 49 -10.74 1.33 3.03
C VAL A 49 -10.23 -0.10 3.06
N CYS A 50 -9.63 -0.54 1.95
CA CYS A 50 -8.79 -1.72 1.90
C CYS A 50 -7.34 -1.26 1.94
N PHE A 51 -6.62 -1.59 3.01
CA PHE A 51 -5.25 -1.14 3.20
C PHE A 51 -4.29 -2.32 3.21
N VAL A 52 -3.44 -2.39 2.19
CA VAL A 52 -2.42 -3.43 2.04
C VAL A 52 -1.07 -2.83 2.41
N ALA A 53 -0.54 -3.23 3.55
CA ALA A 53 0.78 -2.80 4.03
C ALA A 53 1.82 -3.89 3.75
N LEU A 54 2.92 -3.51 3.11
CA LEU A 54 4.01 -4.45 2.83
C LEU A 54 5.10 -4.41 3.90
N ILE A 55 5.51 -3.24 4.35
CA ILE A 55 6.68 -3.10 5.23
C ILE A 55 6.27 -2.82 6.68
N GLN A 56 5.43 -1.81 6.89
CA GLN A 56 5.04 -1.35 8.23
C GLN A 56 3.84 -2.13 8.79
N SER A 57 3.84 -2.37 10.10
CA SER A 57 2.79 -3.13 10.78
C SER A 57 1.51 -2.31 11.01
N PHE A 58 0.40 -2.99 11.29
CA PHE A 58 -0.85 -2.34 11.70
C PHE A 58 -0.66 -1.37 12.87
N SER A 59 0.14 -1.77 13.87
CA SER A 59 0.38 -0.97 15.07
C SER A 59 1.02 0.38 14.73
N HIS A 60 2.02 0.38 13.84
CA HIS A 60 2.66 1.61 13.37
C HIS A 60 1.64 2.58 12.76
N TYR A 61 0.82 2.08 11.82
CA TYR A 61 -0.22 2.90 11.20
C TYR A 61 -1.29 3.36 12.18
N ASN A 62 -1.65 2.54 13.17
CA ASN A 62 -2.65 2.92 14.17
C ASN A 62 -2.14 4.04 15.09
N ILE A 63 -0.88 3.97 15.54
CA ILE A 63 -0.25 5.02 16.36
C ILE A 63 -0.20 6.35 15.60
N VAL A 64 0.21 6.33 14.32
CA VAL A 64 0.24 7.54 13.49
C VAL A 64 -1.17 8.04 13.20
N GLY A 65 -2.10 7.15 12.89
CA GLY A 65 -3.51 7.48 12.67
C GLY A 65 -4.13 8.18 13.86
N GLN A 66 -3.86 7.71 15.09
CA GLN A 66 -4.38 8.33 16.32
C GLN A 66 -3.89 9.77 16.46
N LYS A 67 -2.62 10.05 16.13
CA LYS A 67 -2.08 11.42 16.10
C LYS A 67 -2.78 12.29 15.05
N LEU A 68 -3.31 11.70 14.00
CA LEU A 68 -4.08 12.39 12.96
C LEU A 68 -5.59 12.44 13.25
N GLY A 69 -6.03 11.92 14.40
CA GLY A 69 -7.43 11.92 14.85
C GLY A 69 -8.28 10.79 14.25
N VAL A 70 -7.68 9.67 13.84
CA VAL A 70 -8.38 8.45 13.42
C VAL A 70 -7.90 7.24 14.21
N SER A 71 -8.79 6.28 14.49
CA SER A 71 -8.43 5.00 15.11
C SER A 71 -8.63 3.89 14.09
N LEU A 72 -7.55 3.25 13.64
CA LEU A 72 -7.63 2.14 12.69
C LEU A 72 -8.30 0.93 13.34
N THR A 73 -8.06 0.71 14.64
CA THR A 73 -8.73 -0.34 15.40
C THR A 73 -10.25 -0.17 15.37
N THR A 74 -10.73 1.04 15.67
CA THR A 74 -12.16 1.37 15.66
C THR A 74 -12.74 1.30 14.25
N ALA A 75 -12.01 1.77 13.23
CA ALA A 75 -12.44 1.65 11.84
C ALA A 75 -12.58 0.18 11.41
N ARG A 76 -11.66 -0.69 11.86
CA ARG A 76 -11.71 -2.13 11.57
C ARG A 76 -12.87 -2.82 12.27
N GLU A 77 -13.09 -2.54 13.55
CA GLU A 77 -14.21 -3.10 14.32
C GLU A 77 -15.57 -2.72 13.73
N ARG A 78 -15.69 -1.52 13.16
CA ARG A 78 -16.89 -1.06 12.46
C ARG A 78 -17.02 -1.57 11.02
N GLY A 79 -16.09 -2.40 10.55
CA GLY A 79 -16.05 -2.90 9.17
C GLY A 79 -15.76 -1.84 8.11
N GLN A 80 -15.26 -0.66 8.50
CA GLN A 80 -14.86 0.40 7.59
C GLN A 80 -13.47 0.14 7.00
N LEU A 81 -12.56 -0.47 7.78
CA LEU A 81 -11.19 -0.78 7.38
C LEU A 81 -10.95 -2.28 7.33
N VAL A 82 -10.40 -2.76 6.22
CA VAL A 82 -9.75 -4.07 6.12
C VAL A 82 -8.25 -3.85 5.97
N PHE A 83 -7.45 -4.51 6.80
CA PHE A 83 -5.99 -4.38 6.79
C PHE A 83 -5.30 -5.70 6.44
N PHE A 84 -4.36 -5.67 5.51
CA PHE A 84 -3.57 -6.82 5.09
C PHE A 84 -2.07 -6.58 5.34
N GLU A 85 -1.43 -7.51 6.05
CA GLU A 85 0.04 -7.62 6.12
C GLU A 85 0.56 -8.32 4.86
N GLY A 86 0.56 -7.61 3.73
CA GLY A 86 0.76 -8.19 2.41
C GLY A 86 2.09 -8.90 2.23
N LEU A 87 3.19 -8.37 2.77
CA LEU A 87 4.49 -9.05 2.67
C LEU A 87 4.48 -10.37 3.44
N ARG A 88 4.02 -10.35 4.70
CA ARG A 88 3.93 -11.55 5.54
C ARG A 88 3.04 -12.61 4.88
N SER A 89 1.86 -12.21 4.40
CA SER A 89 0.97 -13.11 3.67
C SER A 89 1.60 -13.65 2.38
N SER A 90 2.42 -12.86 1.70
CA SER A 90 3.10 -13.31 0.47
C SER A 90 4.14 -14.39 0.72
N VAL A 91 4.85 -14.37 1.86
CA VAL A 91 5.85 -15.39 2.23
C VAL A 91 5.22 -16.78 2.24
N ASP A 92 4.04 -16.92 2.82
CA ASP A 92 3.33 -18.21 2.87
C ASP A 92 2.96 -18.72 1.47
N VAL A 93 2.63 -17.81 0.55
CA VAL A 93 2.35 -18.17 -0.85
C VAL A 93 3.65 -18.53 -1.58
N PHE A 94 4.71 -17.74 -1.37
CA PHE A 94 6.02 -17.92 -2.00
C PHE A 94 6.78 -19.13 -1.53
N PHE A 95 6.60 -19.60 -0.30
CA PHE A 95 7.31 -20.77 0.23
C PHE A 95 6.41 -21.99 0.42
N ARG A 96 5.20 -21.96 -0.16
CA ARG A 96 4.28 -23.09 -0.16
C ARG A 96 4.92 -24.33 -0.79
N ALA A 97 4.70 -25.49 -0.18
CA ALA A 97 5.20 -26.77 -0.67
C ALA A 97 4.76 -27.03 -2.13
N LYS A 98 5.65 -27.60 -2.94
CA LYS A 98 5.46 -27.87 -4.36
C LYS A 98 4.23 -28.78 -4.59
N GLY A 99 3.28 -28.34 -5.42
CA GLY A 99 2.13 -29.17 -5.80
C GLY A 99 1.06 -28.49 -6.67
N GLU A 100 0.82 -27.19 -6.46
CA GLU A 100 -0.25 -26.43 -7.14
C GLU A 100 0.31 -25.24 -7.94
N PRO A 101 -0.33 -24.82 -9.05
CA PRO A 101 0.07 -23.65 -9.82
C PRO A 101 0.05 -22.40 -8.95
N HIS A 102 1.19 -21.71 -8.86
CA HIS A 102 1.36 -20.56 -7.98
C HIS A 102 1.10 -19.25 -8.76
N PRO A 103 0.18 -18.37 -8.30
CA PRO A 103 -0.12 -17.10 -8.97
C PRO A 103 1.09 -16.18 -9.21
N LEU A 104 2.14 -16.31 -8.38
CA LEU A 104 3.37 -15.51 -8.46
C LEU A 104 4.55 -16.33 -9.01
N GLN A 105 4.30 -17.46 -9.67
CA GLN A 105 5.36 -18.29 -10.26
C GLN A 105 6.24 -17.51 -11.24
N PHE A 106 5.69 -16.50 -11.92
CA PHE A 106 6.42 -15.61 -12.83
C PHE A 106 7.56 -14.82 -12.14
N LEU A 107 7.50 -14.58 -10.83
CA LEU A 107 8.58 -13.91 -10.10
C LEU A 107 9.78 -14.82 -9.84
N ARG A 108 9.59 -16.15 -9.89
CA ARG A 108 10.70 -17.12 -9.79
C ARG A 108 11.43 -17.34 -11.11
N SER A 109 10.84 -16.98 -12.24
CA SER A 109 11.37 -17.26 -13.58
C SER A 109 12.26 -16.15 -14.16
N VAL A 110 12.83 -15.27 -13.34
CA VAL A 110 13.89 -14.35 -13.81
C VAL A 110 15.18 -15.16 -13.98
N SER A 111 15.24 -15.94 -15.05
CA SER A 111 16.50 -16.45 -15.57
C SER A 111 17.24 -15.27 -16.18
N LEU A 112 18.30 -14.81 -15.52
CA LEU A 112 19.33 -13.98 -16.13
C LEU A 112 19.86 -14.76 -17.34
N GLN A 113 19.37 -14.47 -18.55
CA GLN A 113 20.12 -14.86 -19.74
C GLN A 113 21.38 -14.00 -19.79
N PRO A 114 22.59 -14.58 -19.75
CA PRO A 114 23.79 -13.82 -20.07
C PRO A 114 23.65 -13.40 -21.53
N SER A 115 23.71 -12.09 -21.79
CA SER A 115 23.88 -11.53 -23.13
C SER A 115 25.23 -12.00 -23.69
N ALA A 116 25.24 -13.17 -24.31
CA ALA A 116 26.35 -13.66 -25.11
C ALA A 116 26.17 -13.18 -26.56
N GLU A 117 26.46 -11.91 -26.79
CA GLU A 117 26.78 -11.42 -28.13
C GLU A 117 28.07 -10.61 -28.06
N ALA A 118 29.17 -11.34 -27.80
CA ALA A 118 30.49 -10.96 -28.25
C ALA A 118 30.86 -11.91 -29.40
N HIS A 119 30.48 -11.55 -30.63
CA HIS A 119 31.07 -12.15 -31.83
C HIS A 119 31.37 -11.05 -32.85
N THR A 120 32.64 -10.64 -32.82
CA THR A 120 33.50 -10.36 -33.96
C THR A 120 32.90 -10.63 -35.34
N TRP A 121 32.86 -9.60 -36.19
CA TRP A 121 33.67 -9.48 -37.41
C TRP A 121 33.98 -8.00 -37.67
#